data_AF-A0AAF0E7F0-F1
#
_entry.id   AF-A0AAF0E7F0-F1
#
_cell.length_a   1.000
_cell.length_b   1.000
_cell.length_c   1.000
_cell.angle_alpha   90.00
_cell.angle_beta   90.00
_cell.angle_gamma   90.00
#
_symmetry.space_group_name_H-M   'P 1'
#
loop_
_entity.id
_entity.type
_entity.pdbx_description
1 polymer ?
#
loop_
_entity_poly.entity_id
_entity_poly.type
_entity_poly.pdbx_seq_one_letter_code
_entity_poly.pdbx_strand_id
1 'polypeptide(L)'
;MSWRGAENAVVTPPPPIPFHARGRHQVPPSLSFGFGCSGALAEAAPLEAGPSRPAPAADWQSRSVSKRRRSSSDVDVDDEPEAEAMDELPKRRRPVRPAPDSQRRTTGDLGRWLATLDRPALLSMLLELAKDSSTAERMYTLLPTPSVDNALAALHALETRLRHMLPTAAMPGQVREQYVLSRVRTCLTELSSELMQYMPLFSLASRSDTREPTHPSTTFAFLLGATQCMLRIAHVLPSDDVPGKIDVHDTILTTYTASAPASRDARDTLAHAIFPALLREWTFWLVSIDVQVNQEARIYGQDLVHAWARGLAQLGSTSNTSGATEAAMRVAMDQAASQMHSSIGWLAGPSHRAAWPASSVHAMDEGDAL
;
A
#
# COMPACT_ATOMS: atom_id res chain seq x y z
N MET A 1 -74.60 0.91 35.76
CA MET A 1 -74.50 -0.55 35.99
C MET A 1 -73.05 -0.95 35.87
N SER A 2 -72.54 -1.82 36.73
CA SER A 2 -71.14 -2.28 36.72
C SER A 2 -71.06 -3.72 36.21
N TRP A 3 -70.01 -4.05 35.45
CA TRP A 3 -69.70 -5.41 35.01
C TRP A 3 -68.23 -5.75 35.28
N ARG A 4 -67.99 -7.05 35.48
CA ARG A 4 -66.71 -7.68 35.78
C ARG A 4 -65.83 -7.72 34.51
N GLY A 5 -64.52 -7.95 34.55
CA GLY A 5 -63.69 -8.46 35.63
C GLY A 5 -63.30 -9.92 35.38
N ALA A 6 -62.23 -10.12 34.62
CA ALA A 6 -61.48 -11.37 34.40
C ALA A 6 -60.04 -10.93 34.11
N GLU A 7 -59.02 -11.22 34.93
CA GLU A 7 -58.41 -12.50 35.34
C GLU A 7 -57.20 -12.90 34.46
N ASN A 8 -56.12 -13.33 35.12
CA ASN A 8 -54.76 -13.32 34.58
C ASN A 8 -54.42 -14.55 33.73
N ALA A 9 -53.86 -14.34 32.55
CA ALA A 9 -53.15 -15.38 31.79
C ALA A 9 -51.66 -15.37 32.16
N VAL A 10 -51.22 -16.36 32.95
CA VAL A 10 -49.79 -16.53 33.30
C VAL A 10 -49.07 -17.23 32.15
N VAL A 11 -48.28 -16.49 31.38
CA VAL A 11 -47.40 -17.04 30.33
C VAL A 11 -46.14 -17.62 30.98
N THR A 12 -45.86 -18.89 30.75
CA THR A 12 -44.62 -19.56 31.19
C THR A 12 -43.60 -19.60 30.05
N PRO A 13 -42.30 -19.34 30.31
CA PRO A 13 -41.26 -19.41 29.29
C PRO A 13 -40.87 -20.87 28.96
N PRO A 14 -40.39 -21.15 27.73
CA PRO A 14 -39.95 -22.48 27.33
C PRO A 14 -38.62 -22.89 28.02
N PRO A 15 -38.36 -24.21 28.18
CA PRO A 15 -37.15 -24.70 28.84
C PRO A 15 -35.88 -24.54 27.98
N PRO A 16 -34.69 -24.38 28.62
CA PRO A 16 -33.42 -24.21 27.91
C PRO A 16 -32.88 -25.53 27.32
N ILE A 17 -32.17 -25.42 26.20
CA ILE A 17 -31.55 -26.55 25.49
C ILE A 17 -30.20 -26.92 26.16
N PRO A 18 -29.95 -28.19 26.51
CA PRO A 18 -28.70 -28.60 27.15
C PRO A 18 -27.55 -28.78 26.15
N PHE A 19 -26.50 -27.96 26.28
CA PHE A 19 -25.23 -28.19 25.56
C PHE A 19 -24.35 -29.21 26.29
N HIS A 20 -24.06 -30.34 25.64
CA HIS A 20 -23.14 -31.35 26.16
C HIS A 20 -21.68 -30.89 26.08
N ALA A 21 -21.06 -30.63 27.23
CA ALA A 21 -19.64 -30.30 27.32
C ALA A 21 -18.75 -31.56 27.41
N ARG A 22 -18.02 -31.90 26.34
CA ARG A 22 -16.74 -32.65 26.36
C ARG A 22 -16.12 -32.72 24.96
N GLY A 23 -14.83 -32.41 24.84
CA GLY A 23 -14.11 -32.45 23.56
C GLY A 23 -12.77 -31.70 23.55
N ARG A 24 -11.82 -32.06 24.42
CA ARG A 24 -10.46 -31.50 24.38
C ARG A 24 -9.67 -32.13 23.22
N HIS A 25 -9.71 -31.49 22.05
CA HIS A 25 -8.72 -31.75 20.99
C HIS A 25 -7.52 -30.81 21.15
N GLN A 26 -6.32 -31.37 21.09
CA GLN A 26 -5.08 -30.60 21.05
C GLN A 26 -4.84 -30.10 19.62
N VAL A 27 -4.52 -28.82 19.49
CA VAL A 27 -4.12 -28.19 18.22
C VAL A 27 -2.60 -28.02 18.24
N PRO A 28 -1.86 -28.35 17.15
CA PRO A 28 -0.42 -28.11 17.09
C PRO A 28 -0.10 -26.61 17.13
N PRO A 29 1.11 -26.22 17.60
CA PRO A 29 1.47 -24.81 17.75
C PRO A 29 1.55 -24.07 16.41
N SER A 30 1.19 -22.79 16.42
CA SER A 30 1.21 -21.92 15.25
C SER A 30 2.63 -21.52 14.85
N LEU A 31 2.87 -21.44 13.54
CA LEU A 31 4.10 -20.86 12.98
C LEU A 31 4.08 -19.33 13.18
N SER A 32 4.81 -18.86 14.18
CA SER A 32 4.92 -17.42 14.48
C SER A 32 5.84 -16.73 13.48
N PHE A 33 5.26 -15.93 12.57
CA PHE A 33 5.99 -14.95 11.77
C PHE A 33 6.21 -13.68 12.58
N GLY A 34 7.32 -13.63 13.33
CA GLY A 34 7.69 -12.47 14.14
C GLY A 34 8.24 -11.30 13.31
N PHE A 35 7.45 -10.25 13.13
CA PHE A 35 7.95 -8.94 12.71
C PHE A 35 8.67 -8.26 13.89
N GLY A 36 10.00 -8.16 13.82
CA GLY A 36 10.83 -7.63 14.88
C GLY A 36 10.90 -6.09 14.91
N CYS A 37 10.16 -5.46 15.81
CA CYS A 37 10.29 -4.03 16.13
C CYS A 37 11.03 -3.82 17.46
N SER A 38 12.37 -3.83 17.44
CA SER A 38 13.20 -3.60 18.62
C SER A 38 13.29 -2.12 19.02
N GLY A 39 12.22 -1.59 19.60
CA GLY A 39 12.21 -0.27 20.25
C GLY A 39 12.75 -0.36 21.69
N ALA A 40 14.04 -0.09 21.89
CA ALA A 40 14.64 -0.09 23.22
C ALA A 40 14.42 1.27 23.93
N LEU A 41 13.55 1.28 24.94
CA LEU A 41 13.53 2.34 25.96
C LEU A 41 14.67 2.11 26.95
N ALA A 42 15.45 3.15 27.24
CA ALA A 42 16.46 3.17 28.29
C ALA A 42 16.45 4.54 28.98
N GLU A 43 16.55 4.54 30.30
CA GLU A 43 16.31 5.69 31.17
C GLU A 43 17.62 6.39 31.57
N ALA A 44 17.57 7.69 31.91
CA ALA A 44 18.69 8.40 32.54
C ALA A 44 18.69 8.11 34.07
N ALA A 45 19.75 8.27 34.87
CA ALA A 45 20.92 9.15 34.81
C ALA A 45 22.00 8.63 35.83
N PRO A 46 22.96 9.42 36.37
CA PRO A 46 24.02 10.23 35.72
C PRO A 46 25.46 10.00 36.31
N LEU A 47 26.45 10.71 35.72
CA LEU A 47 27.75 11.15 36.30
C LEU A 47 28.83 10.13 36.75
N GLU A 48 29.99 10.16 36.08
CA GLU A 48 31.31 10.60 36.61
C GLU A 48 32.33 10.70 35.44
N ALA A 49 33.57 11.17 35.67
CA ALA A 49 34.52 11.52 34.61
C ALA A 49 36.00 11.11 34.87
N GLY A 50 36.70 10.65 33.82
CA GLY A 50 38.15 10.35 33.86
C GLY A 50 38.71 9.90 32.49
N PRO A 51 39.98 10.21 32.08
CA PRO A 51 40.39 10.10 30.66
C PRO A 51 41.61 9.19 30.34
N SER A 52 41.91 9.09 29.02
CA SER A 52 43.08 8.46 28.36
C SER A 52 43.02 6.93 28.18
N ARG A 53 43.64 6.27 27.17
CA ARG A 53 44.52 6.68 26.04
C ARG A 53 44.40 5.66 24.86
N PRO A 54 44.62 6.00 23.57
CA PRO A 54 44.38 5.08 22.43
C PRO A 54 45.63 4.45 21.77
N ALA A 55 45.48 3.25 21.16
CA ALA A 55 46.29 2.65 20.05
C ALA A 55 45.90 1.15 19.85
N PRO A 56 46.29 0.46 18.75
CA PRO A 56 46.30 0.86 17.33
C PRO A 56 45.57 -0.18 16.42
N ALA A 57 45.61 0.02 15.09
CA ALA A 57 45.06 -0.91 14.10
C ALA A 57 46.06 -2.00 13.65
N ALA A 58 45.56 -3.02 12.95
CA ALA A 58 46.37 -3.96 12.16
C ALA A 58 45.62 -4.44 10.91
N ASP A 59 46.19 -4.23 9.72
CA ASP A 59 45.81 -4.90 8.47
C ASP A 59 46.06 -6.41 8.54
N TRP A 60 45.32 -7.20 7.76
CA TRP A 60 45.89 -8.33 7.02
C TRP A 60 45.19 -8.57 5.68
N GLN A 61 45.97 -8.62 4.60
CA GLN A 61 45.52 -8.88 3.24
C GLN A 61 45.80 -10.34 2.83
N SER A 62 44.87 -10.99 2.12
CA SER A 62 45.11 -12.02 1.07
C SER A 62 43.76 -12.42 0.42
N ARG A 63 43.57 -12.55 -0.90
CA ARG A 63 44.33 -13.15 -2.02
C ARG A 63 44.22 -14.69 -2.16
N SER A 64 43.21 -15.17 -2.89
CA SER A 64 43.27 -16.24 -3.93
C SER A 64 41.83 -16.55 -4.40
N VAL A 65 41.45 -16.51 -5.68
CA VAL A 65 41.89 -17.22 -6.90
C VAL A 65 41.31 -18.65 -7.03
N SER A 66 40.14 -18.70 -7.69
CA SER A 66 39.69 -19.65 -8.74
C SER A 66 39.99 -21.16 -8.64
N LYS A 67 38.94 -22.00 -8.78
CA LYS A 67 39.04 -23.22 -9.61
C LYS A 67 37.72 -23.69 -10.25
N ARG A 68 37.81 -24.03 -11.55
CA ARG A 68 36.80 -24.79 -12.32
C ARG A 68 36.77 -26.28 -11.90
N ARG A 69 35.65 -26.97 -12.14
CA ARG A 69 35.66 -28.37 -12.62
C ARG A 69 34.48 -28.67 -13.57
N ARG A 70 34.53 -29.80 -14.27
CA ARG A 70 33.68 -30.19 -15.43
C ARG A 70 33.72 -31.73 -15.60
N SER A 71 32.73 -32.33 -16.30
CA SER A 71 32.60 -33.78 -16.61
C SER A 71 32.34 -34.69 -15.39
N SER A 72 31.85 -35.94 -15.48
CA SER A 72 31.52 -36.89 -16.58
C SER A 72 30.17 -37.60 -16.24
N SER A 73 29.33 -38.13 -17.13
CA SER A 73 29.43 -39.21 -18.16
C SER A 73 29.69 -40.64 -17.62
N ASP A 74 28.67 -41.51 -17.71
CA ASP A 74 28.59 -42.87 -18.31
C ASP A 74 27.16 -43.40 -18.01
N VAL A 75 26.34 -44.05 -18.87
CA VAL A 75 26.41 -45.15 -19.87
C VAL A 75 26.06 -46.53 -19.27
N ASP A 76 24.88 -47.05 -19.64
CA ASP A 76 24.40 -48.45 -19.77
C ASP A 76 23.01 -48.34 -20.48
N VAL A 77 22.57 -49.04 -21.54
CA VAL A 77 23.01 -50.17 -22.42
C VAL A 77 22.31 -51.52 -22.14
N ASP A 78 22.15 -52.33 -23.21
CA ASP A 78 21.50 -53.67 -23.37
C ASP A 78 19.95 -53.78 -23.20
N ASP A 79 19.20 -54.54 -24.01
CA ASP A 79 19.32 -54.89 -25.46
C ASP A 79 17.94 -55.34 -26.06
N GLU A 80 17.89 -55.59 -27.38
CA GLU A 80 16.76 -56.05 -28.22
C GLU A 80 16.53 -57.60 -28.20
N PRO A 81 15.67 -58.26 -29.03
CA PRO A 81 14.76 -57.83 -30.13
C PRO A 81 13.27 -58.20 -29.85
N GLU A 82 12.28 -58.44 -30.75
CA GLU A 82 12.09 -58.65 -32.22
C GLU A 82 10.58 -58.36 -32.53
N ALA A 83 9.95 -58.34 -33.72
CA ALA A 83 10.27 -58.73 -35.10
C ALA A 83 9.35 -57.99 -36.15
N GLU A 84 9.66 -58.19 -37.45
CA GLU A 84 8.83 -58.34 -38.68
C GLU A 84 7.38 -57.77 -38.83
N ALA A 85 6.88 -57.35 -40.02
CA ALA A 85 7.47 -57.05 -41.35
C ALA A 85 6.43 -56.38 -42.32
N MET A 86 6.87 -56.01 -43.54
CA MET A 86 6.06 -55.67 -44.76
C MET A 86 5.30 -54.31 -44.77
N ASP A 87 5.08 -53.57 -45.88
CA ASP A 87 5.52 -53.78 -47.28
C ASP A 87 5.69 -52.50 -48.16
N GLU A 88 6.07 -52.72 -49.44
CA GLU A 88 6.40 -51.84 -50.59
C GLU A 88 5.84 -50.40 -50.78
N LEU A 89 6.77 -49.47 -51.10
CA LEU A 89 6.92 -48.66 -52.35
C LEU A 89 5.67 -48.24 -53.20
N PRO A 90 5.64 -47.01 -53.81
CA PRO A 90 6.55 -46.71 -54.93
C PRO A 90 7.04 -45.26 -55.16
N LYS A 91 7.97 -45.13 -56.11
CA LYS A 91 8.76 -43.94 -56.49
C LYS A 91 7.95 -42.86 -57.22
N ARG A 92 8.21 -41.57 -56.91
CA ARG A 92 8.24 -40.51 -57.95
C ARG A 92 9.19 -39.35 -57.60
N ARG A 93 10.32 -39.23 -58.32
CA ARG A 93 11.25 -38.10 -58.19
C ARG A 93 10.75 -36.86 -58.96
N ARG A 94 10.92 -35.68 -58.38
CA ARG A 94 11.03 -34.39 -59.08
C ARG A 94 12.27 -33.65 -58.54
N PRO A 95 13.01 -32.88 -59.38
CA PRO A 95 14.25 -32.24 -58.94
C PRO A 95 13.96 -31.04 -58.03
N VAL A 96 14.64 -30.99 -56.88
CA VAL A 96 14.67 -29.80 -56.03
C VAL A 96 15.56 -28.76 -56.70
N ARG A 97 14.99 -27.58 -57.00
CA ARG A 97 15.71 -26.41 -57.52
C ARG A 97 16.13 -25.57 -56.31
N PRO A 98 17.43 -25.36 -56.04
CA PRO A 98 17.85 -24.52 -54.92
C PRO A 98 17.42 -23.08 -55.19
N ALA A 99 16.56 -22.55 -54.30
CA ALA A 99 16.31 -21.12 -54.22
C ALA A 99 17.52 -20.45 -53.52
N PRO A 100 17.92 -19.22 -53.91
CA PRO A 100 19.13 -18.60 -53.38
C PRO A 100 18.96 -18.21 -51.90
N ASP A 101 20.02 -18.44 -51.11
CA ASP A 101 20.15 -18.01 -49.70
C ASP A 101 20.02 -16.48 -49.56
N SER A 102 18.77 -16.03 -49.50
CA SER A 102 18.42 -14.63 -49.35
C SER A 102 18.00 -14.40 -47.91
N GLN A 103 18.80 -13.62 -47.19
CA GLN A 103 18.51 -13.15 -45.83
C GLN A 103 18.59 -14.19 -44.69
N ARG A 104 19.69 -14.96 -44.65
CA ARG A 104 20.42 -15.07 -43.37
C ARG A 104 21.03 -13.71 -43.02
N ARG A 105 20.16 -12.72 -42.71
CA ARG A 105 20.54 -11.52 -41.98
C ARG A 105 21.19 -11.94 -40.67
N THR A 106 22.16 -11.18 -40.19
CA THR A 106 22.99 -11.53 -39.04
C THR A 106 22.17 -11.64 -37.75
N THR A 107 21.64 -12.83 -37.46
CA THR A 107 21.13 -13.24 -36.15
C THR A 107 22.30 -13.50 -35.19
N GLY A 108 23.29 -12.61 -35.16
CA GLY A 108 24.33 -12.61 -34.15
C GLY A 108 23.69 -12.16 -32.84
N ASP A 109 23.48 -13.11 -31.93
CA ASP A 109 22.72 -13.00 -30.66
C ASP A 109 22.24 -11.58 -30.32
N LEU A 110 21.01 -11.24 -30.71
CA LEU A 110 20.38 -9.97 -30.30
C LEU A 110 20.38 -9.84 -28.76
N GLY A 111 20.20 -10.96 -28.05
CA GLY A 111 20.35 -11.03 -26.60
C GLY A 111 21.74 -10.67 -26.08
N ARG A 112 22.83 -10.95 -26.82
CA ARG A 112 24.19 -10.48 -26.44
C ARG A 112 24.35 -8.98 -26.67
N TRP A 113 23.89 -8.46 -27.80
CA TRP A 113 23.94 -7.01 -28.07
C TRP A 113 23.13 -6.23 -27.03
N LEU A 114 21.92 -6.68 -26.71
CA LEU A 114 21.12 -6.12 -25.62
C LEU A 114 21.81 -6.26 -24.25
N ALA A 115 22.45 -7.40 -23.95
CA ALA A 115 23.21 -7.59 -22.71
C ALA A 115 24.51 -6.76 -22.63
N THR A 116 25.01 -6.22 -23.75
CA THR A 116 26.13 -5.26 -23.77
C THR A 116 25.71 -3.80 -23.73
N LEU A 117 24.41 -3.49 -23.88
CA LEU A 117 23.87 -2.15 -23.70
C LEU A 117 23.70 -1.83 -22.20
N ASP A 118 23.80 -0.56 -21.86
CA ASP A 118 23.52 -0.09 -20.52
C ASP A 118 22.01 0.08 -20.28
N ARG A 119 21.63 0.20 -19.00
CA ARG A 119 20.22 0.35 -18.59
C ARG A 119 19.51 1.53 -19.27
N PRO A 120 20.10 2.76 -19.41
CA PRO A 120 19.42 3.85 -20.10
C PRO A 120 19.26 3.60 -21.60
N ALA A 121 20.24 3.06 -22.33
CA ALA A 121 20.07 2.78 -23.76
C ALA A 121 18.97 1.73 -24.03
N LEU A 122 18.93 0.67 -23.20
CA LEU A 122 17.85 -0.32 -23.23
C LEU A 122 16.48 0.30 -22.94
N LEU A 123 16.39 1.21 -21.97
CA LEU A 123 15.16 1.90 -21.61
C LEU A 123 14.70 2.85 -22.73
N SER A 124 15.61 3.60 -23.37
CA SER A 124 15.29 4.42 -24.54
C SER A 124 14.79 3.59 -25.71
N MET A 125 15.41 2.44 -26.00
CA MET A 125 14.91 1.51 -27.03
C MET A 125 13.52 0.95 -26.69
N LEU A 126 13.27 0.58 -25.44
CA LEU A 126 11.97 0.08 -25.00
C LEU A 126 10.88 1.16 -25.03
N LEU A 127 11.21 2.42 -24.71
CA LEU A 127 10.27 3.55 -24.85
C LEU A 127 9.96 3.85 -26.32
N GLU A 128 10.93 3.72 -27.22
CA GLU A 128 10.68 3.88 -28.67
C GLU A 128 9.76 2.77 -29.20
N LEU A 129 10.02 1.51 -28.81
CA LEU A 129 9.18 0.34 -29.14
C LEU A 129 7.79 0.38 -28.48
N ALA A 130 7.63 1.11 -27.37
CA ALA A 130 6.35 1.30 -26.70
C ALA A 130 5.47 2.40 -27.33
N LYS A 131 5.95 3.11 -28.37
CA LYS A 131 5.12 4.02 -29.18
C LYS A 131 4.17 3.26 -30.12
N ASP A 132 4.57 2.06 -30.55
CA ASP A 132 3.75 1.17 -31.36
C ASP A 132 2.76 0.42 -30.46
N SER A 133 1.44 0.61 -30.67
CA SER A 133 0.39 0.06 -29.79
C SER A 133 0.50 -1.47 -29.61
N SER A 134 0.75 -2.21 -30.70
CA SER A 134 0.79 -3.67 -30.66
C SER A 134 1.99 -4.27 -29.90
N THR A 135 3.08 -3.51 -29.76
CA THR A 135 4.21 -3.88 -28.90
C THR A 135 4.01 -3.37 -27.48
N ALA A 136 3.40 -2.19 -27.29
CA ALA A 136 3.00 -1.70 -25.98
C ALA A 136 2.03 -2.67 -25.28
N GLU A 137 0.99 -3.15 -25.96
CA GLU A 137 0.06 -4.17 -25.46
C GLU A 137 0.78 -5.46 -25.03
N ARG A 138 1.71 -5.96 -25.87
CA ARG A 138 2.53 -7.14 -25.55
C ARG A 138 3.46 -6.89 -24.36
N MET A 139 4.03 -5.69 -24.25
CA MET A 139 4.83 -5.30 -23.09
C MET A 139 3.96 -5.25 -21.83
N TYR A 140 2.73 -4.74 -21.89
CA TYR A 140 1.79 -4.78 -20.76
C TYR A 140 1.40 -6.21 -20.34
N THR A 141 1.32 -7.18 -21.27
CA THR A 141 1.10 -8.60 -20.90
C THR A 141 2.32 -9.31 -20.31
N LEU A 142 3.51 -8.72 -20.43
CA LEU A 142 4.79 -9.29 -19.93
C LEU A 142 5.34 -8.54 -18.70
N LEU A 143 4.90 -7.30 -18.47
CA LEU A 143 5.25 -6.53 -17.29
C LEU A 143 4.44 -7.01 -16.09
N PRO A 144 5.07 -7.33 -14.95
CA PRO A 144 4.32 -7.60 -13.72
C PRO A 144 3.60 -6.33 -13.26
N THR A 145 2.33 -6.45 -12.91
CA THR A 145 1.55 -5.37 -12.27
C THR A 145 2.32 -4.86 -11.05
N PRO A 146 2.58 -3.55 -10.91
CA PRO A 146 3.37 -3.04 -9.80
C PRO A 146 2.68 -3.36 -8.47
N SER A 147 3.42 -3.98 -7.54
CA SER A 147 2.90 -4.27 -6.21
C SER A 147 2.69 -3.00 -5.38
N VAL A 148 1.88 -3.09 -4.33
CA VAL A 148 1.72 -2.01 -3.35
C VAL A 148 3.09 -1.63 -2.76
N ASP A 149 3.93 -2.61 -2.44
CA ASP A 149 5.28 -2.37 -1.89
C ASP A 149 6.17 -1.58 -2.87
N ASN A 150 6.10 -1.89 -4.17
CA ASN A 150 6.86 -1.16 -5.20
C ASN A 150 6.37 0.29 -5.34
N ALA A 151 5.05 0.51 -5.37
CA ALA A 151 4.47 1.86 -5.44
C ALA A 151 4.78 2.69 -4.18
N LEU A 152 4.67 2.10 -2.99
CA LEU A 152 5.03 2.77 -1.73
C LEU A 152 6.54 3.01 -1.62
N ALA A 153 7.39 2.10 -2.10
CA ALA A 153 8.84 2.32 -2.16
C ALA A 153 9.22 3.48 -3.09
N ALA A 154 8.54 3.64 -4.24
CA ALA A 154 8.73 4.78 -5.14
C ALA A 154 8.35 6.11 -4.44
N LEU A 155 7.18 6.16 -3.79
CA LEU A 155 6.75 7.33 -3.01
C LEU A 155 7.70 7.64 -1.84
N HIS A 156 8.18 6.62 -1.11
CA HIS A 156 9.15 6.80 -0.02
C HIS A 156 10.53 7.25 -0.53
N ALA A 157 10.93 6.89 -1.76
CA ALA A 157 12.14 7.40 -2.38
C ALA A 157 12.02 8.90 -2.72
N LEU A 158 10.84 9.36 -3.14
CA LEU A 158 10.56 10.79 -3.37
C LEU A 158 10.43 11.57 -2.05
N GLU A 159 9.78 11.01 -1.02
CA GLU A 159 9.79 11.54 0.36
C GLU A 159 11.23 11.73 0.87
N THR A 160 12.07 10.72 0.66
CA THR A 160 13.49 10.75 1.06
C THR A 160 14.26 11.80 0.26
N ARG A 161 14.06 11.89 -1.06
CA ARG A 161 14.65 12.95 -1.91
C ARG A 161 14.26 14.35 -1.42
N LEU A 162 12.98 14.55 -1.10
CA LEU A 162 12.46 15.81 -0.59
C LEU A 162 13.13 16.20 0.74
N ARG A 163 13.26 15.28 1.70
CA ARG A 163 14.00 15.53 2.96
C ARG A 163 15.44 15.98 2.73
N HIS A 164 16.17 15.41 1.77
CA HIS A 164 17.54 15.81 1.46
C HIS A 164 17.64 17.19 0.79
N MET A 165 16.53 17.76 0.30
CA MET A 165 16.48 19.14 -0.19
C MET A 165 16.13 20.17 0.88
N LEU A 166 15.57 19.74 2.02
CA LEU A 166 15.25 20.65 3.12
C LEU A 166 16.54 21.07 3.88
N PRO A 167 16.71 22.36 4.24
CA PRO A 167 17.86 22.81 5.03
C PRO A 167 17.86 22.17 6.44
N THR A 168 18.68 21.14 6.64
CA THR A 168 18.60 20.23 7.80
C THR A 168 19.11 20.81 9.12
N ALA A 169 19.71 22.01 9.09
CA ALA A 169 20.40 22.62 10.23
C ALA A 169 20.34 24.17 10.23
N ALA A 170 19.36 24.77 9.54
CA ALA A 170 19.12 26.21 9.64
C ALA A 170 18.35 26.49 10.94
N MET A 171 18.80 27.46 11.75
CA MET A 171 18.01 27.93 12.89
C MET A 171 16.66 28.49 12.39
N PRO A 172 15.55 28.33 13.12
CA PRO A 172 14.26 28.92 12.72
C PRO A 172 14.41 30.42 12.50
N GLY A 173 14.05 30.90 11.30
CA GLY A 173 14.24 32.28 10.83
C GLY A 173 15.48 32.53 9.96
N GLN A 174 16.41 31.59 9.82
CA GLN A 174 17.66 31.80 9.06
C GLN A 174 17.51 31.61 7.54
N VAL A 175 16.48 30.86 7.09
CA VAL A 175 16.15 30.65 5.67
C VAL A 175 14.68 31.01 5.45
N ARG A 176 14.40 31.81 4.41
CA ARG A 176 13.02 32.21 4.05
C ARG A 176 12.22 31.01 3.52
N GLU A 177 10.98 30.83 3.98
CA GLU A 177 10.12 29.70 3.55
C GLU A 177 10.01 29.61 2.02
N GLN A 178 9.83 30.74 1.33
CA GLN A 178 9.78 30.86 -0.14
C GLN A 178 10.97 30.18 -0.86
N TYR A 179 12.18 30.22 -0.28
CA TYR A 179 13.35 29.54 -0.87
C TYR A 179 13.27 28.03 -0.70
N VAL A 180 12.80 27.56 0.47
CA VAL A 180 12.58 26.13 0.74
C VAL A 180 11.48 25.59 -0.18
N LEU A 181 10.35 26.29 -0.26
CA LEU A 181 9.21 25.98 -1.13
C LEU A 181 9.60 25.94 -2.60
N SER A 182 10.36 26.92 -3.09
CA SER A 182 10.91 26.94 -4.45
C SER A 182 11.76 25.70 -4.75
N ARG A 183 12.62 25.28 -3.79
CA ARG A 183 13.50 24.11 -3.96
C ARG A 183 12.74 22.77 -3.96
N VAL A 184 11.70 22.61 -3.14
CA VAL A 184 10.94 21.34 -3.08
C VAL A 184 9.88 21.21 -4.17
N ARG A 185 9.44 22.32 -4.80
CA ARG A 185 8.33 22.37 -5.77
C ARG A 185 8.43 21.30 -6.86
N THR A 186 9.59 21.12 -7.49
CA THR A 186 9.77 20.12 -8.57
C THR A 186 9.53 18.69 -8.07
N CYS A 187 10.05 18.35 -6.89
CA CYS A 187 9.86 17.02 -6.30
C CYS A 187 8.41 16.80 -5.82
N LEU A 188 7.71 17.86 -5.40
CA LEU A 188 6.26 17.79 -5.11
C LEU A 188 5.44 17.56 -6.39
N THR A 189 5.83 18.16 -7.52
CA THR A 189 5.17 17.89 -8.81
C THR A 189 5.48 16.50 -9.35
N GLU A 190 6.73 16.02 -9.25
CA GLU A 190 7.12 14.63 -9.57
C GLU A 190 6.28 13.63 -8.78
N LEU A 191 6.21 13.82 -7.46
CA LEU A 191 5.45 12.98 -6.54
C LEU A 191 3.94 13.04 -6.78
N SER A 192 3.40 14.19 -7.18
CA SER A 192 2.00 14.30 -7.62
C SER A 192 1.75 13.45 -8.87
N SER A 193 2.59 13.54 -9.90
CA SER A 193 2.46 12.70 -11.10
C SER A 193 2.62 11.21 -10.82
N GLU A 194 3.60 10.82 -10.00
CA GLU A 194 3.87 9.42 -9.62
C GLU A 194 2.68 8.83 -8.84
N LEU A 195 2.12 9.57 -7.86
CA LEU A 195 0.94 9.16 -7.10
C LEU A 195 -0.29 9.01 -8.00
N MET A 196 -0.54 9.98 -8.88
CA MET A 196 -1.68 9.95 -9.82
C MET A 196 -1.56 8.81 -10.85
N GLN A 197 -0.35 8.33 -11.15
CA GLN A 197 -0.11 7.15 -11.97
C GLN A 197 -0.39 5.84 -11.22
N TYR A 198 -0.05 5.74 -9.93
CA TYR A 198 -0.35 4.54 -9.13
C TYR A 198 -1.81 4.44 -8.67
N MET A 199 -2.49 5.57 -8.37
CA MET A 199 -3.85 5.56 -7.83
C MET A 199 -4.86 4.71 -8.65
N PRO A 200 -4.96 4.83 -10.00
CA PRO A 200 -5.85 3.99 -10.81
C PRO A 200 -5.50 2.51 -10.79
N LEU A 201 -4.29 2.12 -10.38
CA LEU A 201 -3.85 0.73 -10.32
C LEU A 201 -4.25 0.02 -9.02
N PHE A 202 -4.65 0.77 -7.99
CA PHE A 202 -5.07 0.23 -6.69
C PHE A 202 -6.49 0.65 -6.28
N SER A 203 -7.16 1.53 -7.04
CA SER A 203 -8.56 1.90 -6.81
C SER A 203 -9.49 0.67 -6.79
N LEU A 204 -10.57 0.77 -6.02
CA LEU A 204 -11.72 -0.16 -6.08
C LEU A 204 -12.65 0.14 -7.26
N ALA A 205 -12.60 1.35 -7.82
CA ALA A 205 -13.40 1.71 -8.97
C ALA A 205 -12.84 0.97 -10.19
N SER A 206 -13.56 -0.04 -10.71
CA SER A 206 -13.17 -0.67 -11.96
C SER A 206 -13.29 0.35 -13.09
N ARG A 207 -12.14 0.69 -13.69
CA ARG A 207 -12.02 1.64 -14.81
C ARG A 207 -11.95 0.92 -16.17
N SER A 208 -12.10 -0.41 -16.19
CA SER A 208 -12.01 -1.26 -17.39
C SER A 208 -12.60 -2.65 -17.15
N ASP A 209 -13.55 -3.09 -17.98
CA ASP A 209 -14.23 -4.39 -17.85
C ASP A 209 -13.30 -5.62 -17.93
N THR A 210 -12.07 -5.44 -18.40
CA THR A 210 -11.06 -6.49 -18.59
C THR A 210 -10.17 -6.75 -17.38
N ARG A 211 -10.31 -5.99 -16.28
CA ARG A 211 -9.44 -6.09 -15.10
C ARG A 211 -10.21 -6.56 -13.87
N GLU A 212 -9.65 -7.57 -13.19
CA GLU A 212 -10.15 -8.05 -11.90
C GLU A 212 -10.18 -6.91 -10.86
N PRO A 213 -11.28 -6.74 -10.09
CA PRO A 213 -11.39 -5.66 -9.12
C PRO A 213 -10.37 -5.83 -7.98
N THR A 214 -9.65 -4.75 -7.67
CA THR A 214 -8.65 -4.74 -6.59
C THR A 214 -9.27 -5.21 -5.27
N HIS A 215 -8.62 -6.12 -4.53
CA HIS A 215 -9.13 -6.52 -3.22
C HIS A 215 -9.10 -5.33 -2.24
N PRO A 216 -10.16 -5.06 -1.44
CA PRO A 216 -10.23 -3.85 -0.60
C PRO A 216 -9.07 -3.68 0.39
N SER A 217 -8.49 -4.77 0.89
CA SER A 217 -7.28 -4.71 1.74
C SER A 217 -6.06 -4.16 1.00
N THR A 218 -5.94 -4.43 -0.30
CA THR A 218 -4.83 -3.98 -1.16
C THR A 218 -4.98 -2.48 -1.46
N THR A 219 -6.21 -2.04 -1.77
CA THR A 219 -6.55 -0.61 -1.87
C THR A 219 -6.28 0.11 -0.55
N PHE A 220 -6.73 -0.45 0.58
CA PHE A 220 -6.50 0.14 1.90
C PHE A 220 -5.00 0.26 2.22
N ALA A 221 -4.19 -0.77 1.97
CA ALA A 221 -2.76 -0.75 2.23
C ALA A 221 -2.04 0.34 1.40
N PHE A 222 -2.40 0.49 0.13
CA PHE A 222 -1.89 1.57 -0.71
C PHE A 222 -2.34 2.95 -0.21
N LEU A 223 -3.64 3.16 0.03
CA LEU A 223 -4.17 4.45 0.49
C LEU A 223 -3.59 4.83 1.87
N LEU A 224 -3.44 3.88 2.79
CA LEU A 224 -2.80 4.12 4.09
C LEU A 224 -1.34 4.54 3.92
N GLY A 225 -0.53 3.76 3.20
CA GLY A 225 0.89 4.05 3.00
C GLY A 225 1.12 5.37 2.26
N ALA A 226 0.36 5.63 1.20
CA ALA A 226 0.41 6.89 0.47
C ALA A 226 0.00 8.07 1.36
N THR A 227 -1.11 7.97 2.10
CA THR A 227 -1.56 9.06 3.00
C THR A 227 -0.56 9.32 4.13
N GLN A 228 0.00 8.27 4.74
CA GLN A 228 1.06 8.42 5.74
C GLN A 228 2.30 9.11 5.14
N CYS A 229 2.71 8.75 3.93
CA CYS A 229 3.81 9.41 3.22
C CYS A 229 3.52 10.91 3.00
N MET A 230 2.31 11.28 2.56
CA MET A 230 1.93 12.68 2.35
C MET A 230 1.89 13.48 3.66
N LEU A 231 1.35 12.92 4.74
CA LEU A 231 1.37 13.55 6.07
C LEU A 231 2.81 13.73 6.58
N ARG A 232 3.69 12.73 6.42
CA ARG A 232 5.11 12.81 6.78
C ARG A 232 5.92 13.80 5.92
N ILE A 233 5.41 14.21 4.76
CA ILE A 233 5.97 15.30 3.96
C ILE A 233 5.43 16.64 4.47
N ALA A 234 4.10 16.77 4.60
CA ALA A 234 3.45 17.99 5.10
C ALA A 234 4.02 18.44 6.46
N HIS A 235 4.29 17.49 7.36
CA HIS A 235 4.88 17.73 8.69
C HIS A 235 6.27 18.38 8.68
N VAL A 236 7.07 18.19 7.61
CA VAL A 236 8.46 18.70 7.52
C VAL A 236 8.56 19.88 6.54
N LEU A 237 7.45 20.26 5.89
CA LEU A 237 7.38 21.50 5.11
C LEU A 237 7.13 22.67 6.06
N PRO A 238 7.83 23.82 5.88
CA PRO A 238 7.54 25.03 6.65
C PRO A 238 6.08 25.49 6.46
N SER A 239 5.48 26.05 7.51
CA SER A 239 4.06 26.42 7.57
C SER A 239 3.81 27.66 8.44
N ASP A 240 3.87 28.85 7.82
CA ASP A 240 3.31 30.09 8.38
C ASP A 240 1.83 29.98 8.83
N ASP A 241 1.06 29.04 8.26
CA ASP A 241 -0.37 28.89 8.50
C ASP A 241 -0.68 28.24 9.88
N VAL A 242 -1.00 29.06 10.88
CA VAL A 242 -1.58 28.64 12.17
C VAL A 242 -2.82 27.76 11.90
N PRO A 243 -3.01 26.61 12.60
CA PRO A 243 -4.21 25.80 12.45
C PRO A 243 -5.49 26.61 12.69
N GLY A 244 -6.24 26.82 11.61
CA GLY A 244 -7.52 27.53 11.66
C GLY A 244 -8.60 26.73 12.38
N LYS A 245 -9.78 27.34 12.55
CA LYS A 245 -10.98 26.59 12.96
C LYS A 245 -11.30 25.58 11.85
N ILE A 246 -11.33 24.30 12.22
CA ILE A 246 -11.67 23.19 11.33
C ILE A 246 -13.19 23.01 11.38
N ASP A 247 -13.84 23.13 10.23
CA ASP A 247 -15.29 22.98 10.10
C ASP A 247 -15.62 21.61 9.50
N VAL A 248 -16.36 20.81 10.26
CA VAL A 248 -16.72 19.43 9.91
C VAL A 248 -18.05 19.42 9.17
N HIS A 249 -18.07 18.72 8.04
CA HIS A 249 -19.20 18.58 7.12
C HIS A 249 -19.49 17.11 6.82
N ASP A 250 -20.59 16.82 6.13
CA ASP A 250 -21.11 15.46 5.88
C ASP A 250 -20.11 14.50 5.19
N THR A 251 -19.09 15.01 4.48
CA THR A 251 -18.09 14.17 3.79
C THR A 251 -16.67 14.58 4.16
N ILE A 252 -15.77 13.60 4.20
CA ILE A 252 -14.35 13.82 4.50
C ILE A 252 -13.68 14.79 3.52
N LEU A 253 -14.13 14.81 2.25
CA LEU A 253 -13.66 15.75 1.25
C LEU A 253 -14.16 17.18 1.51
N THR A 254 -15.43 17.36 1.90
CA THR A 254 -15.97 18.70 2.18
C THR A 254 -15.35 19.30 3.45
N THR A 255 -15.24 18.53 4.54
CA THR A 255 -14.51 18.89 5.76
C THR A 255 -13.09 19.38 5.46
N TYR A 256 -12.36 18.61 4.64
CA TYR A 256 -11.02 18.99 4.20
C TYR A 256 -11.03 20.28 3.38
N THR A 257 -11.88 20.41 2.36
CA THR A 257 -11.88 21.60 1.48
C THR A 257 -12.34 22.89 2.18
N ALA A 258 -13.17 22.80 3.22
CA ALA A 258 -13.54 23.95 4.04
C ALA A 258 -12.40 24.39 4.98
N SER A 259 -11.59 23.43 5.43
CA SER A 259 -10.53 23.62 6.42
C SER A 259 -9.13 23.80 5.81
N ALA A 260 -8.97 23.59 4.50
CA ALA A 260 -7.71 23.76 3.79
C ALA A 260 -7.34 25.26 3.66
N PRO A 261 -6.06 25.65 3.81
CA PRO A 261 -5.66 27.05 3.73
C PRO A 261 -5.82 27.59 2.31
N ALA A 262 -6.55 28.70 2.16
CA ALA A 262 -6.76 29.39 0.88
C ALA A 262 -5.50 30.05 0.28
N SER A 263 -4.34 29.89 0.92
CA SER A 263 -3.06 30.50 0.53
C SER A 263 -2.43 29.79 -0.68
N ARG A 264 -2.13 30.55 -1.73
CA ARG A 264 -1.53 30.06 -2.98
C ARG A 264 -0.01 30.21 -3.00
N ASP A 265 0.70 29.27 -2.37
CA ASP A 265 2.14 29.01 -2.62
C ASP A 265 2.36 27.49 -2.82
N ALA A 266 3.59 26.99 -2.97
CA ALA A 266 3.90 25.62 -3.41
C ALA A 266 3.31 24.48 -2.56
N ARG A 267 2.75 24.77 -1.37
CA ARG A 267 1.86 23.90 -0.60
C ARG A 267 0.64 23.43 -1.43
N ASP A 268 0.21 24.24 -2.40
CA ASP A 268 -0.88 24.04 -3.37
C ASP A 268 -0.92 22.63 -4.00
N THR A 269 0.23 22.02 -4.31
CA THR A 269 0.27 20.65 -4.87
C THR A 269 -0.17 19.59 -3.86
N LEU A 270 0.17 19.75 -2.58
CA LEU A 270 -0.40 18.91 -1.51
C LEU A 270 -1.84 19.29 -1.23
N ALA A 271 -2.09 20.59 -1.05
CA ALA A 271 -3.36 21.13 -0.57
C ALA A 271 -4.54 20.91 -1.53
N HIS A 272 -4.35 21.12 -2.84
CA HIS A 272 -5.42 21.16 -3.83
C HIS A 272 -5.36 20.04 -4.89
N ALA A 273 -4.23 19.35 -5.05
CA ALA A 273 -4.12 18.20 -5.96
C ALA A 273 -4.07 16.85 -5.20
N ILE A 274 -3.07 16.65 -4.34
CA ILE A 274 -2.79 15.33 -3.74
C ILE A 274 -3.82 14.95 -2.68
N PHE A 275 -4.04 15.75 -1.63
CA PHE A 275 -4.96 15.38 -0.55
C PHE A 275 -6.42 15.25 -1.03
N PRO A 276 -6.97 16.15 -1.88
CA PRO A 276 -8.30 15.95 -2.47
C PRO A 276 -8.41 14.69 -3.34
N ALA A 277 -7.35 14.25 -3.99
CA ALA A 277 -7.35 13.01 -4.78
C ALA A 277 -7.35 11.77 -3.87
N LEU A 278 -6.50 11.74 -2.83
CA LEU A 278 -6.51 10.67 -1.82
C LEU A 278 -7.87 10.59 -1.10
N LEU A 279 -8.45 11.72 -0.69
CA LEU A 279 -9.75 11.76 -0.02
C LEU A 279 -10.91 11.27 -0.90
N ARG A 280 -10.84 11.46 -2.24
CA ARG A 280 -11.82 10.88 -3.18
C ARG A 280 -11.75 9.35 -3.21
N GLU A 281 -10.55 8.78 -3.32
CA GLU A 281 -10.38 7.32 -3.30
C GLU A 281 -10.70 6.73 -1.90
N TRP A 282 -10.40 7.43 -0.80
CA TRP A 282 -10.86 7.05 0.54
C TRP A 282 -12.39 7.07 0.66
N THR A 283 -13.06 8.12 0.17
CA THR A 283 -14.53 8.22 0.14
C THR A 283 -15.12 7.05 -0.67
N PHE A 284 -14.54 6.76 -1.84
CA PHE A 284 -14.96 5.64 -2.68
C PHE A 284 -14.74 4.28 -1.98
N TRP A 285 -13.61 4.10 -1.29
CA TRP A 285 -13.30 2.88 -0.53
C TRP A 285 -14.29 2.66 0.62
N LEU A 286 -14.61 3.70 1.39
CA LEU A 286 -15.59 3.63 2.48
C LEU A 286 -16.98 3.25 1.98
N VAL A 287 -17.47 3.90 0.92
CA VAL A 287 -18.77 3.57 0.30
C VAL A 287 -18.77 2.16 -0.30
N SER A 288 -17.67 1.73 -0.92
CA SER A 288 -17.54 0.37 -1.47
C SER A 288 -17.57 -0.69 -0.38
N ILE A 289 -16.90 -0.44 0.76
CA ILE A 289 -16.91 -1.35 1.92
C ILE A 289 -18.29 -1.40 2.57
N ASP A 290 -18.98 -0.28 2.72
CA ASP A 290 -20.35 -0.23 3.25
C ASP A 290 -21.33 -1.03 2.39
N VAL A 291 -21.32 -0.80 1.07
CA VAL A 291 -22.13 -1.60 0.11
C VAL A 291 -21.79 -3.08 0.20
N GLN A 292 -20.50 -3.43 0.20
CA GLN A 292 -20.08 -4.83 0.22
C GLN A 292 -20.46 -5.56 1.52
N VAL A 293 -20.36 -4.91 2.68
CA VAL A 293 -20.71 -5.53 3.97
C VAL A 293 -22.22 -5.52 4.19
N ASN A 294 -22.89 -4.37 4.02
CA ASN A 294 -24.27 -4.16 4.45
C ASN A 294 -25.31 -4.44 3.35
N GLN A 295 -24.91 -4.56 2.07
CA GLN A 295 -25.82 -4.88 0.96
C GLN A 295 -25.46 -6.22 0.28
N GLU A 296 -24.17 -6.48 0.03
CA GLU A 296 -23.70 -7.76 -0.56
C GLU A 296 -23.41 -8.85 0.48
N ALA A 297 -23.54 -8.55 1.78
CA ALA A 297 -23.28 -9.47 2.90
C ALA A 297 -21.86 -10.08 2.93
N ARG A 298 -20.85 -9.39 2.38
CA ARG A 298 -19.44 -9.83 2.47
C ARG A 298 -18.93 -9.69 3.91
N ILE A 299 -18.40 -10.78 4.45
CA ILE A 299 -17.84 -10.81 5.81
C ILE A 299 -16.32 -10.64 5.73
N TYR A 300 -15.81 -9.53 6.28
CA TYR A 300 -14.37 -9.33 6.49
C TYR A 300 -13.92 -9.90 7.84
N GLY A 301 -12.76 -10.53 7.87
CA GLY A 301 -12.20 -11.11 9.10
C GLY A 301 -11.94 -10.05 10.17
N GLN A 302 -12.25 -10.38 11.43
CA GLN A 302 -12.17 -9.47 12.57
C GLN A 302 -10.79 -8.76 12.67
N ASP A 303 -9.68 -9.49 12.51
CA ASP A 303 -8.33 -8.91 12.57
C ASP A 303 -8.03 -7.91 11.45
N LEU A 304 -8.63 -8.10 10.26
CA LEU A 304 -8.51 -7.20 9.12
C LEU A 304 -9.24 -5.87 9.38
N VAL A 305 -10.47 -5.93 9.91
CA VAL A 305 -11.21 -4.74 10.33
C VAL A 305 -10.46 -3.99 11.44
N HIS A 306 -9.79 -4.68 12.35
CA HIS A 306 -8.91 -4.06 13.35
C HIS A 306 -7.60 -3.49 12.79
N ALA A 307 -7.04 -4.06 11.73
CA ALA A 307 -5.93 -3.44 11.01
C ALA A 307 -6.38 -2.13 10.33
N TRP A 308 -7.58 -2.12 9.74
CA TRP A 308 -8.16 -0.93 9.13
C TRP A 308 -8.46 0.15 10.17
N ALA A 309 -9.13 -0.18 11.27
CA ALA A 309 -9.49 0.78 12.34
C ALA A 309 -8.26 1.49 12.91
N ARG A 310 -7.20 0.72 13.23
CA ARG A 310 -5.92 1.28 13.70
C ARG A 310 -5.22 2.11 12.63
N GLY A 311 -5.30 1.72 11.36
CA GLY A 311 -4.72 2.49 10.25
C GLY A 311 -5.39 3.86 10.08
N LEU A 312 -6.73 3.93 10.13
CA LEU A 312 -7.44 5.20 10.08
C LEU A 312 -7.20 6.06 11.33
N ALA A 313 -7.21 5.46 12.53
CA ALA A 313 -6.89 6.18 13.78
C ALA A 313 -5.46 6.76 13.79
N GLN A 314 -4.48 6.07 13.18
CA GLN A 314 -3.12 6.60 12.99
C GLN A 314 -3.09 7.81 12.04
N LEU A 315 -3.93 7.82 11.00
CA LEU A 315 -4.07 8.96 10.08
C LEU A 315 -4.83 10.14 10.72
N GLY A 316 -5.80 9.85 11.58
CA GLY A 316 -6.59 10.86 12.30
C GLY A 316 -5.85 11.55 13.46
N SER A 317 -4.81 10.93 14.00
CA SER A 317 -4.16 11.39 15.25
C SER A 317 -3.59 12.79 15.16
N THR A 318 -4.26 13.78 15.75
CA THR A 318 -3.86 15.20 15.75
C THR A 318 -2.65 15.54 16.62
N SER A 319 -2.00 14.54 17.25
CA SER A 319 -0.77 14.73 18.01
C SER A 319 0.34 15.30 17.12
N ASN A 320 0.89 16.45 17.49
CA ASN A 320 1.96 17.15 16.78
C ASN A 320 1.63 17.38 15.29
N THR A 321 0.63 18.22 15.00
CA THR A 321 0.46 18.84 13.69
C THR A 321 1.38 20.07 13.57
N SER A 322 2.03 20.23 12.42
CA SER A 322 2.97 21.33 12.14
C SER A 322 2.38 22.41 11.22
N GLY A 323 1.16 22.23 10.69
CA GLY A 323 0.51 23.22 9.83
C GLY A 323 -0.96 22.95 9.50
N ALA A 324 -1.67 23.98 9.03
CA ALA A 324 -3.11 23.91 8.76
C ALA A 324 -3.51 22.80 7.78
N THR A 325 -2.78 22.62 6.67
CA THR A 325 -3.07 21.56 5.66
C THR A 325 -2.97 20.15 6.25
N GLU A 326 -1.99 19.92 7.13
CA GLU A 326 -1.80 18.65 7.83
C GLU A 326 -2.95 18.41 8.81
N ALA A 327 -3.30 19.41 9.62
CA ALA A 327 -4.40 19.34 10.58
C ALA A 327 -5.76 19.08 9.90
N ALA A 328 -6.06 19.77 8.79
CA ALA A 328 -7.26 19.56 7.99
C ALA A 328 -7.33 18.13 7.42
N MET A 329 -6.22 17.59 6.91
CA MET A 329 -6.17 16.21 6.43
C MET A 329 -6.36 15.20 7.57
N ARG A 330 -5.76 15.43 8.74
CA ARG A 330 -5.94 14.53 9.89
C ARG A 330 -7.39 14.50 10.38
N VAL A 331 -8.06 15.65 10.53
CA VAL A 331 -9.49 15.64 10.93
C VAL A 331 -10.38 14.98 9.88
N ALA A 332 -10.11 15.16 8.58
CA ALA A 332 -10.81 14.42 7.53
C ALA A 332 -10.59 12.89 7.63
N MET A 333 -9.42 12.43 8.07
CA MET A 333 -9.16 11.00 8.31
C MET A 333 -9.71 10.47 9.64
N ASP A 334 -9.89 11.30 10.66
CA ASP A 334 -10.60 10.95 11.90
C ASP A 334 -12.13 10.81 11.65
N GLN A 335 -12.68 11.69 10.81
CA GLN A 335 -14.02 11.53 10.27
C GLN A 335 -14.14 10.24 9.42
N ALA A 336 -13.14 9.90 8.60
CA ALA A 336 -13.11 8.62 7.87
C ALA A 336 -13.11 7.41 8.82
N ALA A 337 -12.36 7.47 9.93
CA ALA A 337 -12.38 6.44 10.98
C ALA A 337 -13.78 6.31 11.61
N SER A 338 -14.44 7.43 11.88
CA SER A 338 -15.80 7.48 12.43
C SER A 338 -16.85 6.93 11.46
N GLN A 339 -16.75 7.24 10.17
CA GLN A 339 -17.61 6.70 9.10
C GLN A 339 -17.41 5.18 8.92
N MET A 340 -16.19 4.67 9.07
CA MET A 340 -15.94 3.22 9.07
C MET A 340 -16.46 2.55 10.34
N HIS A 341 -16.46 3.25 11.49
CA HIS A 341 -17.05 2.71 12.73
C HIS A 341 -18.57 2.55 12.63
N SER A 342 -19.28 3.53 12.05
CA SER A 342 -20.74 3.46 11.91
C SER A 342 -21.20 2.42 10.87
N SER A 343 -20.47 2.27 9.76
CA SER A 343 -20.82 1.31 8.70
C SER A 343 -20.47 -0.14 9.04
N ILE A 344 -19.24 -0.41 9.52
CA ILE A 344 -18.73 -1.79 9.70
C ILE A 344 -18.16 -2.08 11.10
N GLY A 345 -18.20 -1.12 12.03
CA GLY A 345 -17.64 -1.28 13.37
C GLY A 345 -18.30 -2.38 14.21
N TRP A 346 -19.47 -2.88 13.81
CA TRP A 346 -20.12 -4.05 14.43
C TRP A 346 -19.38 -5.36 14.17
N LEU A 347 -18.64 -5.50 13.05
CA LEU A 347 -17.78 -6.66 12.75
C LEU A 347 -16.59 -6.80 13.71
N ALA A 348 -16.22 -5.74 14.43
CA ALA A 348 -15.12 -5.75 15.40
C ALA A 348 -15.44 -6.54 16.69
N GLY A 349 -16.73 -6.71 17.00
CA GLY A 349 -17.21 -7.32 18.24
C GLY A 349 -17.00 -6.44 19.50
N PRO A 350 -17.70 -6.73 20.61
CA PRO A 350 -17.69 -5.85 21.80
C PRO A 350 -16.30 -5.70 22.44
N SER A 351 -15.52 -6.78 22.47
CA SER A 351 -14.23 -6.88 23.17
C SER A 351 -13.14 -5.93 22.64
N HIS A 352 -13.31 -5.39 21.43
CA HIS A 352 -12.30 -4.57 20.76
C HIS A 352 -12.79 -3.16 20.43
N ARG A 353 -13.91 -2.70 21.02
CA ARG A 353 -14.42 -1.34 20.78
C ARG A 353 -13.41 -0.23 21.13
N ALA A 354 -12.46 -0.52 22.03
CA ALA A 354 -11.34 0.35 22.40
C ALA A 354 -10.25 0.52 21.31
N ALA A 355 -10.30 -0.23 20.22
CA ALA A 355 -9.39 -0.06 19.07
C ALA A 355 -9.84 1.04 18.08
N TRP A 356 -11.01 1.64 18.33
CA TRP A 356 -11.59 2.72 17.54
C TRP A 356 -11.43 4.07 18.27
N PRO A 357 -11.31 5.20 17.56
CA PRO A 357 -11.47 6.50 18.19
C PRO A 357 -12.87 6.57 18.83
N ALA A 358 -12.94 7.05 20.07
CA ALA A 358 -14.21 7.22 20.75
C ALA A 358 -14.96 8.39 20.07
N SER A 359 -16.04 8.07 19.34
CA SER A 359 -16.87 9.04 18.63
C SER A 359 -17.34 10.16 19.56
N SER A 360 -16.69 11.33 19.51
CA SER A 360 -16.97 12.48 20.35
C SER A 360 -18.17 13.29 19.82
N VAL A 361 -19.24 12.59 19.43
CA VAL A 361 -20.47 13.14 18.85
C VAL A 361 -21.64 12.56 19.63
N HIS A 362 -22.35 13.44 20.33
CA HIS A 362 -23.53 13.17 21.15
C HIS A 362 -23.48 11.91 22.03
N ALA A 363 -23.03 12.11 23.27
CA ALA A 363 -23.91 11.68 24.36
C ALA A 363 -25.26 12.42 24.19
N MET A 364 -26.38 11.68 24.26
CA MET A 364 -27.69 12.29 24.26
C MET A 364 -27.96 12.91 25.62
N ASP A 365 -28.32 14.19 25.62
CA ASP A 365 -28.79 14.93 26.78
C ASP A 365 -30.28 14.64 27.01
N GLU A 366 -30.59 13.37 27.33
CA GLU A 366 -31.93 12.99 27.82
C GLU A 366 -32.05 13.39 29.31
N GLY A 367 -32.19 14.69 29.55
CA GLY A 367 -32.31 15.31 30.87
C GLY A 367 -33.50 16.27 30.97
N ASP A 368 -34.45 15.94 31.85
CA ASP A 368 -35.48 16.79 32.46
C ASP A 368 -36.32 17.74 31.58
N ALA A 369 -37.52 17.27 31.23
CA ALA A 369 -38.64 18.11 30.80
C ALA A 369 -40.02 17.61 31.28
N LEU A 370 -40.14 17.28 32.58
CA LEU A 370 -41.41 17.10 33.32
C LEU A 370 -41.29 17.62 34.77
#